data_AF-A0A5C4MKH0-F1
#
_entry.id   AF-A0A5C4MKH0-F1
#
_cell.length_a   1.000
_cell.length_b   1.000
_cell.length_c   1.000
_cell.angle_alpha   90.00
_cell.angle_beta   90.00
_cell.angle_gamma   90.00
#
_symmetry.space_group_name_H-M   'P 1'
#
loop_
_entity.id
_entity.type
_entity.pdbx_description
1 polymer ?
#
loop_
_entity_poly.entity_id
_entity_poly.type
_entity_poly.pdbx_seq_one_letter_code
_entity_poly.pdbx_strand_id
1 'polypeptide(L)'
;SWPSPPVEAGCGAADTRIAPGLRPTSPTGLRTTRGTSSSAAGAHLPLAPREDEEVTFVEGRVIEAHRRPLATPASAIEIPVTVKIFDPYYYVAYTVTGVTVRGDPSCEATLIRADLKAAQAEVDATWAGLDRASAPRDMQLPPIGEAFSDRVEVRCGGRASPSCKARRS
;
A
#
# COMPACT_ATOMS: atom_id res chain seq x y z
N SER A 1 46.49 32.64 -6.36
CA SER A 1 45.80 31.36 -6.18
C SER A 1 45.56 31.13 -4.71
N TRP A 2 44.32 31.32 -4.25
CA TRP A 2 43.87 31.02 -2.89
C TRP A 2 43.04 29.73 -2.95
N PRO A 3 43.14 28.80 -1.98
CA PRO A 3 42.28 27.62 -1.97
C PRO A 3 40.87 28.00 -1.49
N SER A 4 39.85 27.50 -2.18
CA SER A 4 38.45 27.59 -1.75
C SER A 4 38.22 26.79 -0.46
N PRO A 5 37.34 27.23 0.46
CA PRO A 5 36.96 26.45 1.62
C PRO A 5 36.15 25.19 1.21
N PRO A 6 36.14 24.13 2.05
CA PRO A 6 35.31 22.96 1.80
C PRO A 6 33.83 23.34 1.87
N VAL A 7 33.05 22.81 0.93
CA VAL A 7 31.59 22.95 0.90
C VAL A 7 31.05 22.16 2.11
N GLU A 8 30.59 22.86 3.15
CA GLU A 8 29.80 22.24 4.21
C GLU A 8 28.52 21.69 3.59
N ALA A 9 28.36 20.36 3.64
CA ALA A 9 27.10 19.70 3.33
C ALA A 9 26.07 20.07 4.41
N GLY A 10 25.38 21.20 4.20
CA GLY A 10 24.21 21.59 4.97
C GLY A 10 23.14 20.50 4.90
N CYS A 11 22.40 20.32 6.00
CA CYS A 11 21.33 19.34 6.20
C CYS A 11 20.58 18.98 4.92
N GLY A 12 21.00 17.90 4.26
CA GLY A 12 20.26 17.27 3.18
C GLY A 12 18.99 16.64 3.75
N ALA A 13 17.88 16.82 3.03
CA ALA A 13 16.59 16.21 3.31
C ALA A 13 16.75 14.74 3.74
N ALA A 14 16.08 14.36 4.83
CA ALA A 14 16.05 12.99 5.30
C ALA A 14 15.46 12.11 4.19
N ASP A 15 16.35 11.45 3.45
CA ASP A 15 16.03 10.47 2.43
C ASP A 15 15.40 9.26 3.13
N THR A 16 14.07 9.32 3.31
CA THR A 16 13.29 8.29 3.97
C THR A 16 13.11 7.15 2.98
N ARG A 17 14.21 6.47 2.66
CA ARG A 17 14.22 5.28 1.81
C ARG A 17 13.66 4.11 2.62
N ILE A 18 12.56 3.54 2.16
CA ILE A 18 12.14 2.20 2.56
C ILE A 18 13.19 1.23 1.98
N ALA A 19 14.13 0.80 2.81
CA ALA A 19 15.29 0.01 2.39
C ALA A 19 14.90 -1.39 1.85
N PRO A 20 15.72 -1.97 0.95
CA PRO A 20 15.44 -3.25 0.30
C PRO A 20 16.18 -4.43 0.97
N GLY A 21 15.61 -5.62 0.84
CA GLY A 21 16.37 -6.87 0.71
C GLY A 21 16.12 -7.92 1.78
N LEU A 22 15.79 -9.13 1.32
CA LEU A 22 16.49 -10.40 1.62
C LEU A 22 16.03 -11.47 0.58
N ARG A 23 16.98 -12.21 -0.01
CA ARG A 23 16.75 -13.25 -1.05
C ARG A 23 16.39 -14.62 -0.43
N PRO A 24 15.54 -15.43 -1.10
CA PRO A 24 15.96 -16.78 -1.51
C PRO A 24 15.44 -17.22 -2.90
N THR A 25 15.84 -18.43 -3.29
CA THR A 25 16.01 -18.93 -4.66
C THR A 25 14.84 -19.73 -5.24
N SER A 26 14.59 -19.47 -6.53
CA SER A 26 14.01 -20.37 -7.56
C SER A 26 12.49 -20.28 -7.84
N PRO A 27 12.04 -20.43 -9.12
CA PRO A 27 10.77 -19.92 -9.60
C PRO A 27 9.75 -21.03 -9.90
N THR A 28 8.46 -20.81 -9.59
CA THR A 28 7.29 -21.29 -10.37
C THR A 28 6.06 -20.51 -9.91
N GLY A 29 5.35 -19.89 -10.87
CA GLY A 29 4.53 -18.71 -10.62
C GLY A 29 3.07 -18.93 -10.24
N LEU A 30 2.49 -17.83 -9.73
CA LEU A 30 1.15 -17.35 -10.05
C LEU A 30 1.23 -15.81 -10.10
N ARG A 31 1.00 -15.23 -11.28
CA ARG A 31 1.04 -13.78 -11.47
C ARG A 31 -0.29 -13.18 -11.04
N THR A 32 -0.42 -12.81 -9.77
CA THR A 32 -1.56 -12.02 -9.29
C THR A 32 -1.17 -10.54 -9.28
N THR A 33 -1.77 -9.76 -10.19
CA THR A 33 -1.76 -8.29 -10.10
C THR A 33 -2.89 -7.76 -9.22
N ARG A 34 -3.79 -8.59 -8.70
CA ARG A 34 -5.05 -8.11 -8.16
C ARG A 34 -4.92 -7.52 -6.75
N GLY A 35 -5.23 -6.23 -6.70
CA GLY A 35 -6.00 -5.68 -5.61
C GLY A 35 -5.29 -4.74 -4.67
N THR A 36 -3.97 -4.68 -4.69
CA THR A 36 -3.26 -3.67 -3.93
C THR A 36 -3.30 -2.34 -4.68
N SER A 37 -3.92 -1.33 -4.07
CA SER A 37 -3.78 0.06 -4.51
C SER A 37 -3.06 0.86 -3.44
N SER A 38 -2.33 1.89 -3.87
CA SER A 38 -1.79 2.91 -2.97
C SER A 38 -2.16 4.30 -3.48
N SER A 39 -2.34 5.23 -2.55
CA SER A 39 -2.68 6.62 -2.88
C SER A 39 -2.20 7.59 -1.81
N ALA A 40 -2.04 8.87 -2.19
CA ALA A 40 -1.82 9.98 -1.27
C ALA A 40 -2.78 11.11 -1.65
N ALA A 41 -3.57 11.62 -0.68
CA ALA A 41 -4.63 12.59 -0.92
C ALA A 41 -5.60 12.18 -2.06
N GLY A 42 -5.86 10.87 -2.19
CA GLY A 42 -6.71 10.32 -3.24
C GLY A 42 -6.03 10.17 -4.61
N ALA A 43 -4.82 10.70 -4.81
CA ALA A 43 -4.06 10.51 -6.03
C ALA A 43 -3.40 9.12 -6.03
N HIS A 44 -3.64 8.34 -7.08
CA HIS A 44 -3.06 6.99 -7.22
C HIS A 44 -1.52 7.04 -7.27
N LEU A 45 -0.90 6.24 -6.40
CA LEU A 45 0.54 6.01 -6.41
C LEU A 45 0.79 4.68 -7.12
N PRO A 46 1.52 4.67 -8.25
CA PRO A 46 1.76 3.43 -8.98
C PRO A 46 2.61 2.48 -8.16
N LEU A 47 2.25 1.20 -8.17
CA LEU A 47 3.06 0.11 -7.63
C LEU A 47 3.98 -0.45 -8.71
N ALA A 48 5.22 -0.74 -8.33
CA ALA A 48 6.16 -1.49 -9.13
C ALA A 48 5.69 -2.96 -9.29
N PRO A 49 6.33 -3.74 -10.19
CA PRO A 49 6.13 -5.19 -10.25
C PRO A 49 6.29 -5.85 -8.89
N ARG A 50 5.66 -7.03 -8.74
CA ARG A 50 5.80 -7.84 -7.53
C ARG A 50 7.22 -8.38 -7.41
N GLU A 51 7.72 -8.34 -6.19
CA GLU A 51 9.04 -8.81 -5.80
C GLU A 51 8.91 -9.78 -4.61
N ASP A 52 9.97 -10.54 -4.34
CA ASP A 52 10.13 -11.41 -3.17
C ASP A 52 8.89 -12.29 -2.92
N GLU A 53 8.48 -13.01 -3.96
CA GLU A 53 7.31 -13.88 -3.98
C GLU A 53 7.57 -15.17 -3.20
N GLU A 54 6.81 -15.43 -2.14
CA GLU A 54 6.82 -16.71 -1.42
C GLU A 54 5.41 -17.30 -1.38
N VAL A 55 5.31 -18.61 -1.56
CA VAL A 55 4.07 -19.37 -1.39
C VAL A 55 4.39 -20.63 -0.60
N THR A 56 3.68 -20.82 0.50
CA THR A 56 3.78 -22.04 1.32
C THR A 56 2.40 -22.61 1.58
N PHE A 57 2.33 -23.93 1.82
CA PHE A 57 1.10 -24.59 2.22
C PHE A 57 1.27 -25.12 3.64
N VAL A 58 0.50 -24.58 4.58
CA VAL A 58 0.62 -24.87 6.01
C VAL A 58 -0.77 -25.13 6.55
N GLU A 59 -0.97 -26.30 7.18
CA GLU A 59 -2.23 -26.66 7.87
C GLU A 59 -3.49 -26.47 7.01
N GLY A 60 -3.43 -26.89 5.74
CA GLY A 60 -4.58 -26.76 4.84
C GLY A 60 -4.76 -25.36 4.24
N ARG A 61 -3.84 -24.43 4.49
CA ARG A 61 -3.90 -23.04 4.02
C ARG A 61 -2.76 -22.75 3.08
N VAL A 62 -3.07 -22.05 1.98
CA VAL A 62 -2.05 -21.40 1.16
C VAL A 62 -1.70 -20.07 1.83
N ILE A 63 -0.42 -19.87 2.14
CA ILE A 63 0.13 -18.62 2.64
C ILE A 63 0.98 -18.02 1.54
N GLU A 64 0.63 -16.81 1.11
CA GLU A 64 1.40 -16.08 0.11
C GLU A 64 2.00 -14.81 0.72
N ALA A 65 3.28 -14.56 0.46
CA ALA A 65 3.95 -13.32 0.79
C ALA A 65 4.37 -12.60 -0.49
N HIS A 66 4.15 -11.29 -0.52
CA HIS A 66 4.35 -10.44 -1.68
C HIS A 66 4.96 -9.12 -1.26
N ARG A 67 6.03 -8.69 -1.93
CA ARG A 67 6.51 -7.30 -1.84
C ARG A 67 6.01 -6.50 -3.05
N ARG A 68 5.38 -5.36 -2.78
CA ARG A 68 4.91 -4.41 -3.81
C ARG A 68 5.47 -3.02 -3.53
N PRO A 69 6.63 -2.65 -4.11
CA PRO A 69 7.19 -1.32 -3.94
C PRO A 69 6.29 -0.26 -4.59
N LEU A 70 6.37 0.99 -4.11
CA LEU A 70 5.94 2.13 -4.92
C LEU A 70 6.89 2.26 -6.11
N ALA A 71 6.37 2.49 -7.31
CA ALA A 71 7.20 2.73 -8.50
C ALA A 71 8.04 4.01 -8.35
N THR A 72 7.50 5.00 -7.64
CA THR A 72 8.21 6.21 -7.22
C THR A 72 8.06 6.39 -5.72
N PRO A 73 9.13 6.64 -4.95
CA PRO A 73 9.02 6.95 -3.53
C PRO A 73 8.07 8.11 -3.26
N ALA A 74 7.25 8.00 -2.22
CA ALA A 74 6.33 9.04 -1.77
C ALA A 74 6.61 9.39 -0.31
N SER A 75 6.46 10.67 0.05
CA SER A 75 6.55 11.12 1.44
C SER A 75 5.22 10.91 2.13
N ALA A 76 5.24 10.28 3.31
CA ALA A 76 4.08 10.12 4.18
C ALA A 76 4.06 11.15 5.34
N ILE A 77 4.87 12.21 5.25
CA ILE A 77 5.03 13.22 6.31
C ILE A 77 3.83 14.18 6.33
N GLU A 78 3.56 14.79 5.18
CA GLU A 78 2.52 15.81 5.04
C GLU A 78 1.15 15.17 4.79
N ILE A 79 1.13 14.12 3.98
CA ILE A 79 -0.08 13.44 3.51
C ILE A 79 0.07 11.95 3.80
N PRO A 80 -0.91 11.32 4.48
CA PRO A 80 -0.89 9.88 4.69
C PRO A 80 -0.91 9.11 3.36
N VAL A 81 -0.17 8.01 3.30
CA VAL A 81 -0.27 7.04 2.22
C VAL A 81 -1.32 6.01 2.60
N THR A 82 -2.38 5.91 1.82
CA THR A 82 -3.41 4.89 2.00
C THR A 82 -3.09 3.69 1.13
N VAL A 83 -3.15 2.50 1.72
CA VAL A 83 -3.03 1.20 1.04
C VAL A 83 -4.33 0.42 1.22
N LYS A 84 -4.83 -0.19 0.15
CA LYS A 84 -6.01 -1.06 0.14
C LYS A 84 -5.67 -2.39 -0.53
N ILE A 85 -6.37 -3.45 -0.14
CA ILE A 85 -6.32 -4.76 -0.80
C ILE A 85 -7.76 -5.17 -1.12
N PHE A 86 -8.07 -5.39 -2.40
CA PHE A 86 -9.42 -5.78 -2.83
C PHE A 86 -9.43 -6.49 -4.19
N ASP A 87 -10.32 -7.45 -4.41
CA ASP A 87 -10.62 -7.84 -5.79
C ASP A 87 -11.57 -6.80 -6.39
N PRO A 88 -11.26 -6.16 -7.54
CA PRO A 88 -12.12 -5.11 -8.11
C PRO A 88 -13.58 -5.52 -8.28
N TYR A 89 -13.85 -6.79 -8.56
CA TYR A 89 -15.19 -7.32 -8.83
C TYR A 89 -15.77 -8.09 -7.63
N TYR A 90 -15.11 -8.03 -6.48
CA TYR A 90 -15.54 -8.63 -5.23
C TYR A 90 -15.78 -10.15 -5.29
N TYR A 91 -15.01 -10.89 -6.10
CA TYR A 91 -15.03 -12.36 -6.07
C TYR A 91 -14.36 -12.94 -4.83
N VAL A 92 -13.41 -12.19 -4.27
CA VAL A 92 -12.67 -12.54 -3.05
C VAL A 92 -12.70 -11.34 -2.12
N ALA A 93 -13.14 -11.57 -0.89
CA ALA A 93 -13.06 -10.59 0.19
C ALA A 93 -11.72 -10.73 0.91
N TYR A 94 -11.07 -9.60 1.17
CA TYR A 94 -9.83 -9.55 1.94
C TYR A 94 -10.08 -8.90 3.29
N THR A 95 -9.46 -9.44 4.33
CA THR A 95 -9.51 -8.86 5.68
C THR A 95 -8.08 -8.66 6.16
N VAL A 96 -7.76 -7.44 6.61
CA VAL A 96 -6.46 -7.17 7.20
C VAL A 96 -6.48 -7.64 8.65
N THR A 97 -5.61 -8.59 8.99
CA THR A 97 -5.51 -9.18 10.32
C THR A 97 -4.45 -8.52 11.19
N GLY A 98 -3.49 -7.81 10.59
CA GLY A 98 -2.45 -7.07 11.29
C GLY A 98 -1.67 -6.15 10.35
N VAL A 99 -1.02 -5.14 10.92
CA VAL A 99 -0.16 -4.20 10.19
C VAL A 99 1.14 -4.03 10.96
N THR A 100 2.26 -4.06 10.26
CA THR A 100 3.59 -3.77 10.82
C THR A 100 4.27 -2.72 9.96
N VAL A 101 4.70 -1.63 10.58
CA VAL A 101 5.52 -0.61 9.93
C VAL A 101 6.99 -0.87 10.30
N ARG A 102 7.87 -0.82 9.30
CA ARG A 102 9.32 -1.01 9.47
C ARG A 102 10.05 0.18 8.85
N GLY A 103 11.22 0.52 9.40
CA GLY A 103 12.02 1.66 8.94
C GLY A 103 12.03 2.78 9.97
N ASP A 104 11.60 3.97 9.57
CA ASP A 104 11.58 5.15 10.43
C ASP A 104 10.60 4.93 11.62
N PRO A 105 11.07 5.03 12.88
CA PRO A 105 10.24 4.80 14.06
C PRO A 105 9.18 5.88 14.27
N SER A 106 9.23 7.00 13.54
CA SER A 106 8.18 8.02 13.53
C SER A 106 6.99 7.66 12.63
N CYS A 107 7.08 6.57 11.86
CA CYS A 107 5.98 6.11 11.02
C CYS A 107 5.03 5.20 11.79
N GLU A 108 3.75 5.52 11.70
CA GLU A 108 2.65 4.77 12.31
C GLU A 108 1.63 4.39 11.22
N ALA A 109 0.92 3.28 11.44
CA ALA A 109 -0.15 2.85 10.55
C ALA A 109 -1.47 2.73 11.32
N THR A 110 -2.54 3.22 10.72
CA THR A 110 -3.90 3.08 11.21
C THR A 110 -4.69 2.16 10.29
N LEU A 111 -5.24 1.08 10.83
CA LEU A 111 -6.18 0.21 10.12
C LEU A 111 -7.60 0.74 10.30
N ILE A 112 -8.26 1.04 9.18
CA ILE A 112 -9.63 1.50 9.11
C ILE A 112 -10.44 0.42 8.41
N ARG A 113 -11.43 -0.14 9.11
CA ARG A 113 -12.29 -1.19 8.57
C ARG A 113 -13.21 -0.66 7.48
N ALA A 114 -13.52 -1.51 6.52
CA ALA A 114 -14.55 -1.22 5.52
C ALA A 114 -15.90 -0.90 6.18
N ASP A 115 -16.60 0.12 5.67
CA ASP A 115 -17.99 0.36 6.04
C ASP A 115 -18.89 -0.54 5.17
N LEU A 116 -19.19 -1.73 5.67
CA LEU A 116 -19.97 -2.73 4.94
C LEU A 116 -21.39 -2.24 4.62
N LYS A 117 -21.96 -1.36 5.44
CA LYS A 117 -23.28 -0.79 5.20
C LYS A 117 -23.23 0.18 4.03
N ALA A 118 -22.24 1.07 4.01
CA ALA A 118 -22.03 1.98 2.89
C ALA A 118 -21.71 1.22 1.60
N ALA A 119 -20.86 0.19 1.67
CA ALA A 119 -20.51 -0.65 0.52
C ALA A 119 -21.73 -1.38 -0.06
N GLN A 120 -22.61 -1.93 0.80
CA GLN A 120 -23.86 -2.54 0.35
C GLN A 120 -24.82 -1.53 -0.29
N ALA A 121 -24.91 -0.32 0.28
CA ALA A 121 -25.71 0.75 -0.33
C ALA A 121 -25.18 1.14 -1.72
N GLU A 122 -23.86 1.09 -1.94
CA GLU A 122 -23.25 1.33 -3.24
C GLU A 122 -23.55 0.20 -4.24
N VAL A 123 -23.56 -1.06 -3.80
CA VAL A 123 -24.07 -2.19 -4.60
C VAL A 123 -25.52 -1.94 -4.99
N ASP A 124 -26.39 -1.65 -4.03
CA ASP A 124 -27.82 -1.46 -4.30
C ASP A 124 -28.05 -0.30 -5.27
N ALA A 125 -27.30 0.79 -5.14
CA ALA A 125 -27.36 1.93 -6.06
C ALA A 125 -26.81 1.60 -7.45
N THR A 126 -25.67 0.91 -7.53
CA THR A 126 -25.02 0.53 -8.79
C THR A 126 -25.86 -0.50 -9.56
N TRP A 127 -26.60 -1.33 -8.82
CA TRP A 127 -27.43 -2.40 -9.38
C TRP A 127 -28.90 -2.03 -9.48
N ALA A 128 -29.28 -0.82 -9.08
CA ALA A 128 -30.64 -0.32 -9.22
C ALA A 128 -31.03 -0.31 -10.71
N GLY A 129 -32.02 -1.12 -11.07
CA GLY A 129 -32.53 -1.21 -12.44
C GLY A 129 -31.94 -2.34 -13.30
N LEU A 130 -30.99 -3.13 -12.78
CA LEU A 130 -30.56 -4.36 -13.44
C LEU A 130 -31.55 -5.50 -13.16
N ASP A 131 -32.26 -5.96 -14.19
CA ASP A 131 -32.99 -7.22 -14.11
C ASP A 131 -32.02 -8.40 -14.18
N ARG A 132 -31.67 -8.93 -13.01
CA ARG A 132 -30.75 -10.06 -12.85
C ARG A 132 -31.24 -11.33 -13.55
N ALA A 133 -32.53 -11.47 -13.83
CA ALA A 133 -33.08 -12.63 -14.51
C ALA A 133 -32.85 -12.60 -16.03
N SER A 134 -32.75 -11.40 -16.62
CA SER A 134 -32.49 -11.20 -18.06
C SER A 134 -31.05 -10.77 -18.37
N ALA A 135 -30.22 -10.54 -17.34
CA ALA A 135 -28.82 -10.19 -17.50
C ALA A 135 -28.06 -11.26 -18.34
N PRO A 136 -27.31 -10.86 -19.38
CA PRO A 136 -26.45 -11.78 -20.13
C PRO A 136 -25.46 -12.51 -19.23
N ARG A 137 -25.15 -13.77 -19.55
CA ARG A 137 -24.21 -14.58 -18.75
C ARG A 137 -22.77 -14.05 -18.79
N ASP A 138 -22.44 -13.30 -19.83
CA ASP A 138 -21.16 -12.64 -20.06
C ASP A 138 -21.16 -11.17 -19.61
N MET A 139 -22.22 -10.73 -18.94
CA MET A 139 -22.31 -9.37 -18.41
C MET A 139 -21.14 -9.13 -17.43
N GLN A 140 -20.39 -8.07 -17.70
CA GLN A 140 -19.30 -7.64 -16.85
C GLN A 140 -19.87 -6.96 -15.61
N LEU A 141 -19.51 -7.47 -14.43
CA LEU A 141 -19.93 -6.88 -13.16
C LEU A 141 -19.25 -5.52 -12.97
N PRO A 142 -19.94 -4.51 -12.41
CA PRO A 142 -19.30 -3.26 -12.00
C PRO A 142 -18.18 -3.52 -10.98
N PRO A 143 -17.05 -2.79 -11.05
CA PRO A 143 -15.93 -2.98 -10.13
C PRO A 143 -16.22 -2.35 -8.76
N ILE A 144 -16.98 -3.04 -7.92
CA ILE A 144 -17.45 -2.54 -6.61
C ILE A 144 -16.56 -2.93 -5.42
N GLY A 145 -15.59 -3.82 -5.63
CA GLY A 145 -14.87 -4.46 -4.52
C GLY A 145 -13.98 -3.51 -3.72
N GLU A 146 -13.61 -2.35 -4.27
CA GLU A 146 -12.88 -1.34 -3.49
C GLU A 146 -13.70 -0.79 -2.32
N ALA A 147 -15.03 -0.70 -2.45
CA ALA A 147 -15.92 -0.22 -1.39
C ALA A 147 -15.88 -1.13 -0.14
N PHE A 148 -15.62 -2.41 -0.35
CA PHE A 148 -15.50 -3.42 0.70
C PHE A 148 -14.08 -3.56 1.26
N SER A 149 -13.15 -2.70 0.84
CA SER A 149 -11.74 -2.79 1.25
C SER A 149 -11.48 -2.16 2.61
N ASP A 150 -10.76 -2.90 3.47
CA ASP A 150 -10.04 -2.30 4.58
C ASP A 150 -9.00 -1.30 4.04
N ARG A 151 -8.78 -0.21 4.79
CA ARG A 151 -7.78 0.81 4.49
C ARG A 151 -6.69 0.81 5.54
N VAL A 152 -5.43 0.79 5.09
CA VAL A 152 -4.27 1.03 5.95
C VAL A 152 -3.72 2.41 5.61
N GLU A 153 -3.77 3.34 6.56
CA GLU A 153 -3.21 4.68 6.40
C GLU A 153 -1.88 4.78 7.13
N VAL A 154 -0.80 5.01 6.38
CA VAL A 154 0.55 5.18 6.91
C VAL A 154 0.88 6.66 6.95
N ARG A 155 1.30 7.15 8.11
CA ARG A 155 1.77 8.53 8.30
C ARG A 155 3.07 8.52 9.07
N CYS A 156 4.01 9.37 8.67
CA CYS A 156 5.28 9.55 9.36
C CYS A 156 5.35 10.89 10.06
N GLY A 157 5.95 10.91 11.24
CA GLY A 157 6.21 12.12 11.99
C GLY A 157 7.27 12.94 11.27
N GLY A 158 6.89 14.07 10.69
CA GLY A 158 7.83 15.09 10.22
C GLY A 158 8.58 15.71 11.39
N ARG A 159 9.58 15.03 11.95
CA ARG A 159 10.57 15.65 12.81
C ARG A 159 11.95 15.12 12.42
N ALA A 160 12.86 16.07 12.21
CA ALA A 160 14.29 15.80 12.08
C ALA A 160 14.73 14.87 13.21
N SER A 161 15.48 13.83 12.85
CA SER A 161 16.10 12.90 13.78
C SER A 161 16.73 13.65 14.98
N PRO A 162 16.49 13.21 16.23
CA PRO A 162 17.14 13.80 17.41
C PRO A 162 18.67 13.67 17.40
N SER A 163 19.26 12.92 16.45
CA SER A 163 20.70 12.91 16.21
C SER A 163 21.25 14.23 15.67
N CYS A 164 20.38 15.16 15.23
CA CYS A 164 20.78 16.48 14.76
C CYS A 164 20.66 17.56 15.85
N LYS A 165 21.22 17.31 17.04
CA LYS A 165 21.57 18.42 17.94
C LYS A 165 22.81 19.09 17.36
N ALA A 166 22.62 20.23 16.69
CA ALA A 166 23.71 21.14 16.38
C ALA A 166 24.55 21.37 17.65
N ARG A 167 25.79 20.89 17.66
CA ARG A 167 26.80 21.37 18.60
C ARG A 167 27.02 22.83 18.25
N ARG A 168 26.37 23.72 18.99
CA ARG A 168 26.82 25.11 19.08
C ARG A 168 28.05 25.09 19.98
N SER A 169 29.23 25.30 19.39
CA SER A 169 30.43 25.78 20.09
C SER A 169 30.41 27.29 20.09
#